data_AF-A0A9D4G6A2-F1
#
_entry.id   AF-A0A9D4G6A2-F1
#
_cell.length_a   1.000
_cell.length_b   1.000
_cell.length_c   1.000
_cell.angle_alpha   90.00
_cell.angle_beta   90.00
_cell.angle_gamma   90.00
#
_symmetry.space_group_name_H-M   'P 1'
#
loop_
_entity.id
_entity.type
_entity.pdbx_description
1 polymer ?
#
loop_
_entity_poly.entity_id
_entity_poly.type
_entity_poly.pdbx_seq_one_letter_code
_entity_poly.pdbx_strand_id
1 'polypeptide(L)'
;MASLSAVFTETERTNWLKAWLAVDIAKSGLEQFVENEAKTVHTNIYNNVWSSIPSQATCIGCTTANLLKCPTQGVCNKRGPQSTCTSMHDNAAKQPRQCPANVCNKVHDEIVKHHTFNKPSWKNTMAEQWTTNPWQIAKAYLPPDGYTGKCSVQDTDFNGIISFMMNCKHFDNKFSFPISTGKHSPPCLLTIVS
;
A
#
# COMPACT_ATOMS: atom_id res chain seq x y z
N MET A 1 -22.29 20.65 -23.07
CA MET A 1 -21.62 21.25 -21.89
C MET A 1 -21.92 22.73 -21.90
N ALA A 2 -22.54 23.28 -20.85
CA ALA A 2 -22.73 24.73 -20.75
C ALA A 2 -21.36 25.40 -20.56
N SER A 3 -21.14 26.56 -21.19
CA SER A 3 -19.89 27.29 -21.02
C SER A 3 -19.75 27.79 -19.59
N LEU A 4 -18.58 27.59 -18.97
CA LEU A 4 -18.22 28.15 -17.67
C LEU A 4 -18.35 29.70 -17.63
N SER A 5 -18.30 30.36 -18.79
CA SER A 5 -18.54 31.79 -18.94
C SER A 5 -19.97 32.25 -18.65
N ALA A 6 -20.95 31.33 -18.60
CA ALA A 6 -22.35 31.64 -18.31
C ALA A 6 -22.73 31.47 -16.82
N VAL A 7 -21.82 30.94 -16.00
CA VAL A 7 -22.07 30.58 -14.59
C VAL A 7 -21.18 31.37 -13.63
N PHE A 8 -19.98 31.77 -14.05
CA PHE A 8 -19.00 32.44 -13.19
C PHE A 8 -18.55 33.79 -13.76
N THR A 9 -18.47 34.78 -12.87
CA THR A 9 -17.76 36.05 -13.12
C THR A 9 -16.27 35.80 -13.41
N GLU A 10 -15.60 36.79 -13.98
CA GLU A 10 -14.16 36.69 -14.30
C GLU A 10 -13.30 36.42 -13.05
N THR A 11 -13.66 37.05 -11.93
CA THR A 11 -13.01 36.86 -10.62
C THR A 11 -13.21 35.45 -10.10
N GLU A 12 -14.43 34.91 -10.16
CA GLU A 12 -14.71 33.53 -9.75
C GLU A 12 -13.98 32.51 -10.62
N ARG A 13 -13.95 32.71 -11.95
CA ARG A 13 -13.19 31.86 -12.87
C ARG A 13 -11.70 31.89 -12.57
N THR A 14 -11.14 33.07 -12.29
CA THR A 14 -9.74 33.24 -11.88
C THR A 14 -9.44 32.53 -10.56
N ASN A 15 -10.33 32.64 -9.58
CA ASN A 15 -10.19 31.97 -8.28
C ASN A 15 -10.32 30.45 -8.40
N TRP A 16 -11.23 29.96 -9.25
CA TRP A 16 -11.37 28.53 -9.55
C TRP A 16 -10.10 27.96 -10.22
N LEU A 17 -9.54 28.67 -11.21
CA LEU A 17 -8.28 28.27 -11.86
C LEU A 17 -7.11 28.21 -10.86
N LYS A 18 -7.01 29.19 -9.95
CA LYS A 18 -6.00 29.17 -8.87
C LYS A 18 -6.19 28.00 -7.92
N ALA A 19 -7.43 27.71 -7.51
CA ALA A 19 -7.75 26.58 -6.64
C ALA A 19 -7.43 25.24 -7.31
N TRP A 20 -7.81 25.07 -8.58
CA TRP A 20 -7.47 23.88 -9.36
C TRP A 20 -5.96 23.69 -9.49
N LEU A 21 -5.21 24.74 -9.83
CA LEU A 21 -3.75 24.69 -9.94
C LEU A 21 -3.08 24.34 -8.59
N ALA A 22 -3.57 24.89 -7.49
CA ALA A 22 -3.07 24.55 -6.15
C ALA A 22 -3.31 23.08 -5.79
N VAL A 23 -4.47 22.52 -6.15
CA VAL A 23 -4.79 21.09 -5.97
C VAL A 23 -3.90 20.21 -6.86
N ASP A 24 -3.65 20.60 -8.10
CA ASP A 24 -2.81 19.84 -9.04
C ASP A 24 -1.33 19.79 -8.61
N ILE A 25 -0.80 20.93 -8.14
CA ILE A 25 0.54 21.02 -7.52
C ILE A 25 0.62 20.16 -6.25
N ALA A 26 -0.39 20.26 -5.37
CA ALA A 26 -0.43 19.47 -4.14
C ALA A 26 -0.52 17.97 -4.41
N LYS A 27 -1.31 17.55 -5.41
CA LYS A 27 -1.39 16.16 -5.87
C LYS A 27 -0.03 15.68 -6.38
N SER A 28 0.59 16.43 -7.29
CA SER A 28 1.89 16.07 -7.88
C SER A 28 2.99 15.94 -6.82
N GLY A 29 3.04 16.85 -5.85
CA GLY A 29 3.96 16.79 -4.72
C GLY A 29 3.72 15.58 -3.81
N LEU A 30 2.45 15.24 -3.53
CA LEU A 30 2.10 14.06 -2.75
C LEU A 30 2.45 12.77 -3.48
N GLU A 31 2.18 12.67 -4.79
CA GLU A 31 2.55 11.50 -5.60
C GLU A 31 4.08 11.27 -5.58
N GLN A 32 4.87 12.33 -5.73
CA GLN A 32 6.33 12.25 -5.67
C GLN A 32 6.83 11.86 -4.27
N PHE A 33 6.23 12.40 -3.21
CA PHE A 33 6.54 12.02 -1.83
C PHE A 33 6.25 10.52 -1.59
N VAL A 34 5.05 10.06 -1.95
CA VAL A 34 4.61 8.67 -1.74
C VAL A 34 5.46 7.68 -2.54
N GLU A 35 5.86 8.03 -3.76
CA GLU A 35 6.77 7.24 -4.61
C GLU A 35 8.16 7.06 -3.94
N ASN A 36 8.70 8.13 -3.34
CA ASN A 36 9.97 8.09 -2.63
C ASN A 36 9.89 7.30 -1.31
N GLU A 37 8.79 7.43 -0.58
CA GLU A 37 8.57 6.69 0.66
C GLU A 37 8.28 5.20 0.37
N ALA A 38 7.60 4.86 -0.73
CA ALA A 38 7.44 3.48 -1.19
C ALA A 38 8.80 2.83 -1.53
N LYS A 39 9.71 3.56 -2.19
CA LYS A 39 11.11 3.13 -2.40
C LYS A 39 11.86 2.94 -1.09
N THR A 40 11.61 3.80 -0.10
CA THR A 40 12.25 3.70 1.22
C THR A 40 11.74 2.48 1.99
N VAL A 41 10.42 2.24 2.02
CA VAL A 41 9.80 1.03 2.59
C VAL A 41 10.32 -0.23 1.91
N HIS A 42 10.39 -0.24 0.58
CA HIS A 42 10.96 -1.34 -0.20
C HIS A 42 12.42 -1.60 0.16
N THR A 43 13.24 -0.55 0.23
CA THR A 43 14.66 -0.64 0.60
C THR A 43 14.85 -1.16 2.03
N ASN A 44 14.01 -0.74 2.99
CA ASN A 44 14.05 -1.21 4.37
C ASN A 44 13.69 -2.70 4.48
N ILE A 45 12.62 -3.13 3.80
CA ILE A 45 12.24 -4.55 3.72
C ILE A 45 13.33 -5.36 3.01
N TYR A 46 13.89 -4.83 1.92
CA TYR A 46 14.99 -5.47 1.20
C TYR A 46 16.21 -5.63 2.10
N ASN A 47 16.66 -4.60 2.80
CA ASN A 47 17.83 -4.69 3.70
C ASN A 47 17.60 -5.69 4.85
N ASN A 48 16.42 -5.69 5.46
CA ASN A 48 16.09 -6.62 6.56
C ASN A 48 16.01 -8.07 6.07
N VAL A 49 15.47 -8.31 4.88
CA VAL A 49 15.31 -9.66 4.32
C VAL A 49 16.61 -10.17 3.70
N TRP A 50 17.25 -9.35 2.86
CA TRP A 50 18.33 -9.76 1.95
C TRP A 50 19.73 -9.79 2.56
N SER A 51 19.97 -9.04 3.64
CA SER A 51 21.20 -9.19 4.44
C SER A 51 21.39 -10.62 4.98
N SER A 52 20.31 -11.40 5.04
CA SER A 52 20.29 -12.81 5.48
C SER A 52 20.15 -13.83 4.33
N ILE A 53 20.41 -13.43 3.07
CA ILE A 53 20.19 -14.25 1.88
C ILE A 53 21.40 -14.09 0.93
N PRO A 54 21.93 -15.18 0.33
CA PRO A 54 22.99 -15.07 -0.66
C PRO A 54 22.55 -14.17 -1.83
N SER A 55 23.47 -13.32 -2.28
CA SER A 55 23.28 -12.50 -3.48
C SER A 55 22.86 -13.38 -4.66
N GLN A 56 21.97 -12.85 -5.52
CA GLN A 56 21.36 -13.53 -6.68
C GLN A 56 20.19 -14.51 -6.41
N ALA A 57 19.77 -14.74 -5.17
CA ALA A 57 18.62 -15.61 -4.88
C ALA A 57 17.26 -15.00 -5.33
N THR A 58 16.90 -15.14 -6.60
CA THR A 58 15.60 -14.70 -7.15
C THR A 58 14.52 -15.76 -7.02
N CYS A 59 13.26 -15.37 -6.77
CA CYS A 59 12.13 -16.29 -7.00
C CYS A 59 11.58 -16.13 -8.41
N ILE A 60 11.63 -17.21 -9.19
CA ILE A 60 11.22 -17.25 -10.61
C ILE A 60 9.79 -17.84 -10.79
N GLY A 61 8.99 -17.92 -9.72
CA GLY A 61 7.63 -18.50 -9.80
C GLY A 61 6.79 -18.44 -8.53
N CYS A 62 7.03 -17.42 -7.68
CA CYS A 62 6.27 -17.20 -6.45
C CYS A 62 5.08 -16.29 -6.74
N THR A 63 3.96 -16.84 -7.19
CA THR A 63 2.71 -16.08 -7.19
C THR A 63 2.26 -15.83 -5.76
N THR A 64 1.62 -14.68 -5.50
CA THR A 64 1.16 -14.34 -4.14
C THR A 64 0.16 -15.37 -3.60
N ALA A 65 -0.68 -15.94 -4.46
CA ALA A 65 -1.58 -17.04 -4.12
C ALA A 65 -0.88 -18.32 -3.65
N ASN A 66 0.36 -18.58 -4.08
CA ASN A 66 1.15 -19.76 -3.68
C ASN A 66 1.94 -19.58 -2.38
N LEU A 67 2.08 -18.34 -1.89
CA LEU A 67 2.81 -17.99 -0.66
C LEU A 67 1.89 -17.93 0.57
N LEU A 68 0.63 -17.54 0.37
CA LEU A 68 -0.31 -17.42 1.47
C LEU A 68 -0.75 -18.79 1.99
N LYS A 69 -0.85 -18.90 3.31
CA LYS A 69 -1.58 -19.99 3.94
C LYS A 69 -3.05 -19.91 3.51
N CYS A 70 -3.61 -21.06 3.14
CA CYS A 70 -5.02 -21.13 2.74
C CYS A 70 -5.90 -20.60 3.89
N PRO A 71 -6.80 -19.62 3.66
CA PRO A 71 -7.43 -18.85 4.74
C PRO A 71 -8.47 -19.63 5.57
N THR A 72 -8.81 -20.85 5.16
CA THR A 72 -9.78 -21.71 5.83
C THR A 72 -9.12 -23.06 6.06
N GLN A 73 -8.75 -23.36 7.32
CA GLN A 73 -8.18 -24.64 7.69
C GLN A 73 -9.30 -25.71 7.81
N GLY A 74 -9.47 -26.54 6.76
CA GLY A 74 -10.10 -27.89 6.84
C GLY A 74 -11.36 -28.19 5.99
N VAL A 75 -11.31 -28.28 4.64
CA VAL A 75 -12.55 -28.34 3.80
C VAL A 75 -12.56 -29.30 2.57
N CYS A 76 -12.23 -28.82 1.35
CA CYS A 76 -12.77 -29.32 0.06
C CYS A 76 -11.88 -30.36 -0.68
N ASN A 77 -11.86 -31.57 -0.16
CA ASN A 77 -11.07 -32.73 -0.62
C ASN A 77 -11.13 -33.05 -2.15
N LYS A 78 -10.15 -32.64 -2.98
CA LYS A 78 -9.89 -33.24 -4.32
C LYS A 78 -8.39 -33.35 -4.67
N ARG A 79 -7.98 -34.52 -5.20
CA ARG A 79 -6.60 -34.87 -5.56
C ARG A 79 -6.41 -34.92 -7.08
N GLY A 80 -5.43 -34.21 -7.61
CA GLY A 80 -5.01 -34.28 -9.02
C GLY A 80 -3.74 -33.44 -9.28
N PRO A 81 -2.89 -33.78 -10.27
CA PRO A 81 -1.57 -33.16 -10.40
C PRO A 81 -1.54 -31.77 -11.06
N GLN A 82 -2.61 -31.37 -11.76
CA GLN A 82 -2.61 -30.21 -12.68
C GLN A 82 -3.81 -29.26 -12.54
N SER A 83 -4.54 -29.28 -11.41
CA SER A 83 -5.60 -28.29 -11.16
C SER A 83 -5.08 -27.02 -10.48
N THR A 84 -5.16 -25.89 -11.18
CA THR A 84 -5.09 -24.56 -10.57
C THR A 84 -6.31 -24.36 -9.67
N CYS A 85 -6.09 -24.13 -8.37
CA CYS A 85 -7.18 -23.91 -7.41
C CYS A 85 -7.84 -22.56 -7.67
N THR A 86 -9.01 -22.56 -8.31
CA THR A 86 -9.80 -21.35 -8.62
C THR A 86 -10.69 -20.90 -7.47
N SER A 87 -11.08 -21.81 -6.58
CA SER A 87 -11.72 -21.48 -5.30
C SER A 87 -11.62 -22.63 -4.31
N MET A 88 -11.12 -22.30 -3.11
CA MET A 88 -11.35 -23.02 -1.86
C MET A 88 -10.85 -24.49 -1.78
N HIS A 89 -9.58 -24.60 -1.34
CA HIS A 89 -8.96 -25.73 -0.60
C HIS A 89 -8.38 -26.88 -1.49
N ASP A 90 -7.75 -27.97 -0.99
CA ASP A 90 -7.75 -28.54 0.38
C ASP A 90 -6.58 -29.52 0.71
N ASN A 91 -6.42 -29.80 2.02
CA ASN A 91 -5.85 -30.98 2.71
C ASN A 91 -4.92 -31.97 1.98
N ALA A 92 -4.00 -31.47 1.19
CA ALA A 92 -2.62 -31.68 1.61
C ALA A 92 -2.18 -30.42 2.34
N ALA A 93 -1.34 -30.56 3.37
CA ALA A 93 -0.47 -29.48 3.80
C ALA A 93 0.55 -29.21 2.68
N LYS A 94 0.08 -28.62 1.58
CA LYS A 94 0.94 -27.98 0.59
C LYS A 94 1.60 -26.83 1.33
N GLN A 95 2.78 -27.12 1.88
CA GLN A 95 3.74 -26.13 2.32
C GLN A 95 3.69 -24.98 1.29
N PRO A 96 3.51 -23.71 1.72
CA PRO A 96 3.52 -22.59 0.78
C PRO A 96 4.73 -22.73 -0.13
N ARG A 97 4.61 -22.51 -1.44
CA ARG A 97 5.74 -22.76 -2.36
C ARG A 97 6.90 -21.85 -1.96
N GLN A 98 7.84 -22.41 -1.21
CA GLN A 98 9.03 -21.70 -0.80
C GLN A 98 9.93 -21.64 -2.03
N CYS A 99 10.37 -20.43 -2.38
CA CYS A 99 11.52 -20.30 -3.26
C CYS A 99 12.74 -20.97 -2.62
N PRO A 100 13.76 -21.37 -3.41
CA PRO A 100 14.94 -22.06 -2.89
C PRO A 100 15.65 -21.38 -1.70
N ALA A 101 15.54 -20.05 -1.58
CA ALA A 101 16.10 -19.27 -0.47
C ALA A 101 15.04 -18.66 0.50
N ASN A 102 13.78 -19.11 0.39
CA ASN A 102 12.62 -18.67 1.20
C ASN A 102 12.37 -17.13 1.26
N VAL A 103 12.91 -16.39 0.29
CA VAL A 103 12.84 -14.94 0.13
C VAL A 103 11.43 -14.40 0.34
N CYS A 104 10.47 -14.87 -0.45
CA CYS A 104 9.16 -14.26 -0.51
C CYS A 104 8.37 -14.44 0.79
N ASN A 105 8.61 -15.51 1.56
CA ASN A 105 8.01 -15.63 2.89
C ASN A 105 8.64 -14.65 3.88
N LYS A 106 9.96 -14.43 3.84
CA LYS A 106 10.61 -13.37 4.64
C LYS A 106 10.07 -11.98 4.29
N VAL A 107 9.86 -11.69 2.99
CA VAL A 107 9.23 -10.42 2.54
C VAL A 107 7.78 -10.32 3.02
N HIS A 108 6.99 -11.38 2.89
CA HIS A 108 5.61 -11.44 3.40
C HIS A 108 5.56 -11.12 4.91
N ASP A 109 6.42 -11.77 5.71
CA ASP A 109 6.44 -11.60 7.16
C ASP A 109 6.87 -10.16 7.55
N GLU A 110 7.82 -9.58 6.82
CA GLU A 110 8.27 -8.20 7.04
C GLU A 110 7.20 -7.16 6.60
N ILE A 111 6.40 -7.45 5.56
CA ILE A 111 5.22 -6.64 5.18
C ILE A 111 4.16 -6.70 6.28
N VAL A 112 3.81 -7.89 6.78
CA VAL A 112 2.85 -8.09 7.87
C VAL A 112 3.30 -7.36 9.14
N LYS A 113 4.58 -7.46 9.50
CA LYS A 113 5.18 -6.79 10.65
C LYS A 113 5.10 -5.26 10.56
N HIS A 114 5.29 -4.69 9.37
CA HIS A 114 5.18 -3.25 9.13
C HIS A 114 3.74 -2.74 8.89
N HIS A 115 2.73 -3.60 8.98
CA HIS A 115 1.34 -3.22 8.83
C HIS A 115 0.73 -2.73 10.16
N THR A 116 -0.07 -1.65 10.12
CA THR A 116 -0.63 -0.98 11.29
C THR A 116 -2.08 -1.40 11.59
N PHE A 117 -3.05 -1.05 10.74
CA PHE A 117 -4.48 -1.23 11.05
C PHE A 117 -5.15 -2.42 10.35
N ASN A 118 -5.12 -2.45 9.01
CA ASN A 118 -5.83 -3.48 8.24
C ASN A 118 -4.99 -4.77 8.09
N LYS A 119 -5.51 -5.76 7.34
CA LYS A 119 -4.71 -6.88 6.84
C LYS A 119 -4.14 -6.53 5.47
N PRO A 120 -2.93 -7.01 5.10
CA PRO A 120 -2.38 -6.70 3.79
C PRO A 120 -3.25 -7.24 2.64
N SER A 121 -3.50 -6.40 1.64
CA SER A 121 -4.33 -6.67 0.46
C SER A 121 -3.57 -7.46 -0.59
N TRP A 122 -3.24 -8.72 -0.27
CA TRP A 122 -2.39 -9.58 -1.10
C TRP A 122 -2.86 -9.75 -2.56
N LYS A 123 -4.16 -9.63 -2.84
CA LYS A 123 -4.70 -9.72 -4.20
C LYS A 123 -4.28 -8.57 -5.12
N ASN A 124 -3.84 -7.43 -4.56
CA ASN A 124 -3.35 -6.29 -5.32
C ASN A 124 -1.90 -6.44 -5.80
N THR A 125 -1.14 -7.36 -5.22
CA THR A 125 0.32 -7.42 -5.36
C THR A 125 0.82 -8.71 -5.99
N MET A 126 1.91 -8.62 -6.76
CA MET A 126 2.57 -9.74 -7.42
C MET A 126 3.91 -10.03 -6.75
N ALA A 127 4.01 -11.13 -6.00
CA ALA A 127 5.21 -11.45 -5.22
C ALA A 127 6.48 -11.73 -6.05
N GLU A 128 6.32 -12.09 -7.33
CA GLU A 128 7.40 -12.19 -8.32
C GLU A 128 8.10 -10.85 -8.56
N GLN A 129 7.43 -9.73 -8.28
CA GLN A 129 7.93 -8.37 -8.48
C GLN A 129 8.30 -7.65 -7.16
N TRP A 130 8.14 -8.28 -5.98
CA TRP A 130 8.51 -7.66 -4.70
C TRP A 130 9.99 -7.26 -4.62
N THR A 131 10.85 -7.91 -5.38
CA THR A 131 12.30 -7.66 -5.40
C THR A 131 12.69 -6.49 -6.30
N THR A 132 11.92 -6.23 -7.37
CA THR A 132 12.25 -5.26 -8.43
C THR A 132 11.35 -4.03 -8.45
N ASN A 133 10.14 -4.11 -7.91
CA ASN A 133 9.13 -3.06 -7.98
C ASN A 133 8.65 -2.63 -6.58
N PRO A 134 9.11 -1.47 -6.08
CA PRO A 134 8.65 -0.90 -4.81
C PRO A 134 7.14 -0.75 -4.70
N TRP A 135 6.47 -0.41 -5.80
CA TRP A 135 5.03 -0.21 -5.81
C TRP A 135 4.27 -1.50 -5.53
N GLN A 136 4.80 -2.67 -5.91
CA GLN A 136 4.16 -3.95 -5.59
C GLN A 136 4.11 -4.20 -4.08
N ILE A 137 5.13 -3.79 -3.33
CA ILE A 137 5.08 -3.83 -1.86
C ILE A 137 4.05 -2.83 -1.33
N ALA A 138 4.05 -1.58 -1.82
CA ALA A 138 3.08 -0.56 -1.40
C ALA A 138 1.62 -0.99 -1.64
N LYS A 139 1.34 -1.70 -2.76
CA LYS A 139 0.01 -2.25 -3.08
C LYS A 139 -0.56 -3.22 -2.05
N ALA A 140 0.28 -3.84 -1.21
CA ALA A 140 -0.17 -4.67 -0.10
C ALA A 140 -0.83 -3.84 1.02
N TYR A 141 -0.59 -2.53 1.11
CA TYR A 141 -1.17 -1.64 2.12
C TYR A 141 -2.41 -0.85 1.62
N LEU A 142 -2.75 -0.99 0.34
CA LEU A 142 -3.94 -0.37 -0.26
C LEU A 142 -5.22 -1.09 0.19
N PRO A 143 -6.41 -0.48 0.02
CA PRO A 143 -7.69 -1.16 0.24
C PRO A 143 -7.80 -2.42 -0.63
N PRO A 144 -8.62 -3.42 -0.24
CA PRO A 144 -8.63 -4.71 -0.90
C PRO A 144 -8.99 -4.61 -2.39
N ASP A 145 -10.00 -3.83 -2.77
CA ASP A 145 -10.57 -3.83 -4.11
C ASP A 145 -10.26 -2.54 -4.90
N GLY A 146 -10.12 -2.66 -6.22
CA GLY A 146 -9.91 -1.53 -7.14
C GLY A 146 -8.45 -1.26 -7.56
N TYR A 147 -7.45 -1.88 -6.92
CA TYR A 147 -6.04 -1.51 -7.10
C TYR A 147 -5.18 -2.54 -7.85
N THR A 148 -5.74 -3.70 -8.24
CA THR A 148 -5.01 -4.77 -8.93
C THR A 148 -4.30 -4.30 -10.21
N GLY A 149 -4.99 -3.54 -11.06
CA GLY A 149 -4.46 -3.01 -12.33
C GLY A 149 -3.63 -1.73 -12.22
N LYS A 150 -3.39 -1.19 -11.02
CA LYS A 150 -2.62 0.05 -10.82
C LYS A 150 -1.11 -0.23 -10.88
N CYS A 151 -0.38 0.47 -11.73
CA CYS A 151 1.03 0.22 -12.00
C CYS A 151 1.96 1.18 -11.24
N SER A 152 1.50 2.38 -10.89
CA SER A 152 2.24 3.35 -10.08
C SER A 152 1.36 4.14 -9.08
N VAL A 153 1.99 5.06 -8.35
CA VAL A 153 1.30 6.05 -7.50
C VAL A 153 0.36 6.94 -8.32
N GLN A 154 0.77 7.35 -9.52
CA GLN A 154 0.00 8.27 -10.39
C GLN A 154 -1.30 7.65 -10.91
N ASP A 155 -1.33 6.33 -11.10
CA ASP A 155 -2.57 5.62 -11.44
C ASP A 155 -3.55 5.54 -10.25
N THR A 156 -3.06 5.75 -9.04
CA THR A 156 -3.75 5.43 -7.78
C THR A 156 -4.51 6.65 -7.26
N ASP A 157 -5.73 6.43 -6.77
CA ASP A 157 -6.54 7.52 -6.22
C ASP A 157 -6.05 7.97 -4.84
N PHE A 158 -6.52 9.15 -4.43
CA PHE A 158 -6.15 9.75 -3.14
C PHE A 158 -6.51 8.86 -1.95
N ASN A 159 -7.59 8.08 -2.06
CA ASN A 159 -7.98 7.08 -1.05
C ASN A 159 -6.95 5.96 -0.92
N GLY A 160 -6.43 5.43 -2.03
CA GLY A 160 -5.34 4.47 -2.03
C GLY A 160 -4.07 5.05 -1.41
N ILE A 161 -3.69 6.26 -1.80
CA ILE A 161 -2.52 6.97 -1.25
C ILE A 161 -2.61 7.13 0.28
N ILE A 162 -3.72 7.67 0.79
CA ILE A 162 -3.93 7.80 2.23
C ILE A 162 -3.95 6.44 2.92
N SER A 163 -4.59 5.42 2.31
CA SER A 163 -4.62 4.07 2.87
C SER A 163 -3.23 3.46 3.02
N PHE A 164 -2.34 3.64 2.05
CA PHE A 164 -0.94 3.20 2.20
C PHE A 164 -0.25 3.91 3.37
N MET A 165 -0.40 5.24 3.47
CA MET A 165 0.17 6.02 4.57
C MET A 165 -0.35 5.58 5.94
N MET A 166 -1.66 5.36 6.09
CA MET A 166 -2.26 4.92 7.36
C MET A 166 -1.90 3.47 7.72
N ASN A 167 -1.81 2.58 6.73
CA ASN A 167 -1.61 1.15 6.98
C ASN A 167 -0.14 0.76 7.20
N CYS A 168 0.85 1.63 6.98
CA CYS A 168 2.27 1.30 7.03
C CYS A 168 3.01 2.06 8.14
N LYS A 169 3.60 1.32 9.10
CA LYS A 169 4.29 1.84 10.29
C LYS A 169 5.43 2.82 10.02
N HIS A 170 5.97 2.79 8.80
CA HIS A 170 6.98 3.74 8.32
C HIS A 170 6.50 5.20 8.40
N PHE A 171 5.19 5.43 8.35
CA PHE A 171 4.58 6.75 8.40
C PHE A 171 4.11 7.18 9.80
N ASP A 172 4.04 6.27 10.79
CA ASP A 172 3.54 6.55 12.16
C ASP A 172 4.23 7.78 12.79
N ASN A 173 5.54 7.92 12.57
CA ASN A 173 6.36 9.03 13.07
C ASN A 173 6.53 10.20 12.08
N LYS A 174 6.08 10.05 10.82
CA LYS A 174 6.13 11.10 9.79
C LYS A 174 4.90 12.00 9.81
N PHE A 175 3.77 11.47 10.27
CA PHE A 175 2.51 12.20 10.44
C PHE A 175 2.11 12.27 11.91
N SER A 176 3.01 12.80 12.74
CA SER A 176 2.73 13.17 14.13
C SER A 176 1.84 14.42 14.19
N PHE A 177 0.63 14.30 13.66
CA PHE A 177 -0.47 15.19 14.03
C PHE A 177 -0.75 15.00 15.52
N PRO A 178 -0.77 16.06 16.34
CA PRO A 178 -1.29 15.97 17.68
C PRO A 178 -2.79 15.68 17.58
N ILE A 179 -3.15 14.39 17.64
CA ILE A 179 -4.54 13.95 17.79
C ILE A 179 -4.97 14.47 19.16
N SER A 180 -5.68 15.60 19.18
CA SER A 180 -6.33 16.09 20.39
C SER A 180 -7.41 15.08 20.76
N THR A 181 -7.04 14.16 21.66
CA THR A 181 -8.00 13.25 22.28
C THR A 181 -9.08 14.11 22.94
N GLY A 182 -10.30 14.01 22.43
CA GLY A 182 -11.38 14.94 22.73
C GLY A 182 -11.73 14.97 24.21
N LYS A 183 -11.22 15.97 24.93
CA LYS A 183 -11.83 16.50 26.15
C LYS A 183 -11.97 18.01 25.99
N HIS A 184 -13.20 18.46 25.72
CA HIS A 184 -13.52 19.87 25.70
C HIS A 184 -13.34 20.49 27.10
N SER A 185 -12.63 21.62 27.14
CA SER A 185 -13.03 22.79 27.91
C SER A 185 -12.54 24.04 27.16
N PRO A 186 -13.22 25.20 27.26
CA PRO A 186 -13.09 26.30 26.30
C PRO A 186 -11.80 27.14 26.49
N PRO A 187 -11.41 27.94 25.48
CA PRO A 187 -10.14 28.65 25.48
C PRO A 187 -10.19 29.91 26.35
N CYS A 188 -9.20 30.09 27.21
CA CYS A 188 -8.96 31.35 27.90
C CYS A 188 -7.51 31.83 27.68
N LEU A 189 -7.43 33.04 27.12
CA LEU A 189 -6.33 34.01 27.23
C LEU A 189 -5.02 33.69 26.47
N LEU A 190 -4.94 34.31 25.29
CA LEU A 190 -3.71 34.94 24.82
C LEU A 190 -3.20 35.92 25.90
N THR A 191 -2.01 35.67 26.44
CA THR A 191 -1.19 36.72 27.06
C THR A 191 0.00 36.96 26.16
N ILE A 192 -0.09 37.99 25.33
CA ILE A 192 1.10 38.59 24.72
C ILE A 192 1.81 39.33 25.85
N VAL A 193 3.01 38.87 26.22
CA VAL A 193 3.92 39.67 27.04
C VAL A 193 4.75 40.51 26.06
N SER A 194 4.66 41.82 26.25
CA SER A 194 5.43 42.87 25.55
C SER A 194 6.92 42.84 25.90
#